data_AF-A0A8X8WZ09-F1
#
_entry.id   AF-A0A8X8WZ09-F1
#
_cell.length_a   1.000
_cell.length_b   1.000
_cell.length_c   1.000
_cell.angle_alpha   90.00
_cell.angle_beta   90.00
_cell.angle_gamma   90.00
#
_symmetry.space_group_name_H-M   'P 1'
#
loop_
_entity.id
_entity.type
_entity.pdbx_description
1 polymer ?
#
loop_
_entity_poly.entity_id
_entity_poly.type
_entity_poly.pdbx_seq_one_letter_code
_entity_poly.pdbx_strand_id
1 'polypeptide(L)'
;MANELEKNSMYIENGEANKNFDDDGRQRRTGTVVTASAHIITAVIGSGVLSLAWAIAQLGWVAGPAVLMAFSFITYLTSTFLADSYRHDGRRNYTYMDVVRSHLGGYKVQLCGLAQYGNLVGVTIGYTITVSISMVAVKRSNCFHKEGHNAECSISNYPFMAIFAGIQLILSQIPNFHELSWLSIVAAVMSFAYSSIGLALSIAKLAGGGGHVETSLTGTRVGVDTSGSEKVWNSFQAIGDIAFAYAYSTVLIEIQA
;
A
#
# COMPACT_ATOMS: atom_id res chain seq x y z
N MET A 1 -37.81 -19.02 43.62
CA MET A 1 -37.41 -17.61 43.40
C MET A 1 -35.90 -17.44 43.28
N ALA A 2 -35.08 -18.04 44.17
CA ALA A 2 -33.60 -17.98 44.07
C ALA A 2 -33.02 -18.58 42.77
N ASN A 3 -33.49 -19.77 42.34
CA ASN A 3 -32.99 -20.40 41.10
C ASN A 3 -33.31 -19.63 39.81
N GLU A 4 -34.36 -18.79 39.80
CA GLU A 4 -34.69 -17.95 38.63
C GLU A 4 -33.83 -16.69 38.57
N LEU A 5 -33.52 -16.10 39.73
CA LEU A 5 -32.61 -14.97 39.84
C LEU A 5 -31.18 -15.36 39.47
N GLU A 6 -30.74 -16.56 39.87
CA GLU A 6 -29.41 -17.09 39.53
C GLU A 6 -29.31 -17.44 38.04
N LYS A 7 -30.35 -18.03 37.45
CA LYS A 7 -30.45 -18.23 36.00
C LYS A 7 -30.39 -16.89 35.26
N ASN A 8 -31.20 -15.92 35.67
CA ASN A 8 -31.26 -14.61 35.01
C ASN A 8 -29.94 -13.84 35.16
N SER A 9 -29.27 -13.92 36.31
CA SER A 9 -27.92 -13.35 36.50
C SER A 9 -26.91 -13.98 35.56
N MET A 10 -26.92 -15.31 35.44
CA MET A 10 -26.01 -16.05 34.54
C MET A 10 -26.32 -15.81 33.06
N TYR A 11 -27.59 -15.59 32.68
CA TYR A 11 -27.97 -15.19 31.31
C TYR A 11 -27.63 -13.73 31.00
N ILE A 12 -27.73 -12.82 31.96
CA ILE A 12 -27.33 -11.42 31.81
C ILE A 12 -25.81 -11.31 31.72
N GLU A 13 -25.07 -12.02 32.56
CA GLU A 13 -23.60 -12.05 32.55
C GLU A 13 -23.05 -12.72 31.26
N ASN A 14 -23.67 -13.83 30.81
CA ASN A 14 -23.36 -14.41 29.50
C ASN A 14 -23.79 -13.51 28.33
N GLY A 15 -24.87 -12.73 28.48
CA GLY A 15 -25.38 -11.82 27.46
C GLY A 15 -24.55 -10.53 27.33
N GLU A 16 -23.94 -10.06 28.42
CA GLU A 16 -22.98 -8.95 28.42
C GLU A 16 -21.59 -9.43 27.99
N ALA A 17 -21.15 -10.62 28.40
CA ALA A 17 -19.94 -11.24 27.89
C ALA A 17 -20.03 -11.44 26.37
N ASN A 18 -21.13 -12.00 25.84
CA ASN A 18 -21.33 -12.18 24.39
C ASN A 18 -21.34 -10.88 23.58
N LYS A 19 -21.65 -9.72 24.16
CA LYS A 19 -21.62 -8.45 23.42
C LYS A 19 -20.21 -8.00 23.04
N ASN A 20 -19.20 -8.51 23.76
CA ASN A 20 -17.79 -8.17 23.59
C ASN A 20 -17.03 -9.18 22.72
N PHE A 21 -17.67 -10.26 22.27
CA PHE A 21 -17.05 -11.27 21.41
C PHE A 21 -17.84 -11.49 20.12
N ASP A 22 -17.14 -11.74 19.02
CA ASP A 22 -17.73 -12.14 17.73
C ASP A 22 -18.17 -13.62 17.77
N ASP A 23 -18.90 -14.07 16.74
CA ASP A 23 -19.38 -15.45 16.55
C ASP A 23 -18.26 -16.51 16.43
N ASP A 24 -17.00 -16.10 16.48
CA ASP A 24 -15.79 -16.93 16.51
C ASP A 24 -15.09 -16.95 17.90
N GLY A 25 -15.66 -16.27 18.90
CA GLY A 25 -15.17 -16.21 20.27
C GLY A 25 -13.99 -15.25 20.50
N ARG A 26 -13.62 -14.41 19.51
CA ARG A 26 -12.61 -13.35 19.67
C ARG A 26 -13.24 -12.01 20.03
N GLN A 27 -12.45 -11.08 20.56
CA GLN A 27 -12.92 -9.73 20.86
C GLN A 27 -13.62 -9.12 19.65
N ARG A 28 -14.78 -8.49 19.91
CA ARG A 28 -15.65 -7.93 18.88
C ARG A 28 -14.91 -6.88 18.06
N ARG A 29 -14.98 -7.04 16.73
CA ARG A 29 -14.39 -6.08 15.79
C ARG A 29 -15.15 -4.76 15.84
N THR A 30 -14.41 -3.67 16.01
CA THR A 30 -14.92 -2.28 16.02
C THR A 30 -14.61 -1.53 14.72
N GLY A 31 -14.01 -2.22 13.73
CA GLY A 31 -13.69 -1.65 12.42
C GLY A 31 -14.93 -1.15 11.68
N THR A 32 -14.81 0.00 11.04
CA THR A 32 -15.84 0.60 10.19
C THR A 32 -15.40 0.61 8.73
N VAL A 33 -16.33 0.89 7.81
CA VAL A 33 -16.00 1.10 6.38
C VAL A 33 -14.95 2.21 6.21
N VAL A 34 -14.97 3.23 7.07
CA VAL A 34 -13.99 4.33 7.05
C VAL A 34 -12.60 3.84 7.43
N THR A 35 -12.46 3.09 8.52
CA THR A 35 -11.15 2.57 8.94
C THR A 35 -10.62 1.55 7.94
N ALA A 36 -11.48 0.69 7.39
CA ALA A 36 -11.10 -0.26 6.35
C ALA A 36 -10.65 0.46 5.07
N SER A 37 -11.39 1.48 4.63
CA SER A 37 -11.02 2.30 3.47
C SER A 37 -9.70 3.04 3.72
N ALA A 38 -9.48 3.60 4.91
CA ALA A 38 -8.22 4.25 5.27
C ALA A 38 -7.03 3.28 5.25
N HIS A 39 -7.21 2.04 5.74
CA HIS A 39 -6.18 1.00 5.66
C HIS A 39 -5.88 0.59 4.23
N ILE A 40 -6.90 0.38 3.39
CA ILE A 40 -6.72 0.08 1.96
C ILE A 40 -6.01 1.23 1.24
N ILE A 41 -6.47 2.47 1.44
CA ILE A 41 -5.85 3.66 0.86
C ILE A 41 -4.40 3.79 1.30
N THR A 42 -4.09 3.54 2.57
CA THR A 42 -2.71 3.60 3.08
C THR A 42 -1.83 2.48 2.51
N ALA A 43 -2.40 1.29 2.31
CA ALA A 43 -1.69 0.16 1.70
C ALA A 43 -1.40 0.39 0.21
N VAL A 44 -2.29 1.10 -0.51
CA VAL A 44 -2.14 1.44 -1.93
C VAL A 44 -1.26 2.67 -2.13
N ILE A 45 -1.56 3.75 -1.40
CA ILE A 45 -0.91 5.04 -1.57
C ILE A 45 0.38 5.08 -0.76
N GLY A 46 1.43 4.54 -1.37
CA GLY A 46 2.79 4.59 -0.85
C GLY A 46 3.83 4.70 -1.96
N SER A 47 4.91 3.96 -1.80
CA SER A 47 6.08 4.00 -2.70
C SER A 47 5.74 3.78 -4.17
N GLY A 48 4.80 2.88 -4.49
CA GLY A 48 4.40 2.62 -5.88
C GLY A 48 3.69 3.80 -6.56
N VAL A 49 2.88 4.57 -5.82
CA VAL A 49 2.16 5.74 -6.40
C VAL A 49 3.13 6.86 -6.77
N LEU A 50 4.22 7.03 -6.01
CA LEU A 50 5.23 8.06 -6.25
C LEU A 50 5.99 7.86 -7.58
N SER A 51 6.12 6.62 -8.07
CA SER A 51 6.75 6.33 -9.37
C SER A 51 5.77 6.34 -10.56
N LEU A 52 4.46 6.42 -10.32
CA LEU A 52 3.45 6.36 -11.40
C LEU A 52 3.62 7.46 -12.45
N ALA A 53 3.95 8.69 -12.04
CA ALA A 53 4.16 9.78 -12.99
C ALA A 53 5.29 9.45 -13.99
N TRP A 54 6.37 8.84 -13.51
CA TRP A 54 7.46 8.37 -14.36
C TRP A 54 7.03 7.18 -15.22
N ALA A 55 6.31 6.20 -14.65
CA ALA A 55 5.82 5.04 -15.39
C ALA A 55 4.89 5.43 -16.57
N ILE A 56 3.99 6.39 -16.34
CA ILE A 56 3.12 6.94 -17.39
C ILE A 56 3.92 7.71 -18.43
N ALA A 57 4.98 8.43 -18.04
CA ALA A 57 5.87 9.07 -19.00
C ALA A 57 6.61 8.06 -19.90
N GLN A 58 7.01 6.90 -19.36
CA GLN A 58 7.65 5.83 -20.13
C GLN A 58 6.70 5.13 -21.11
N LEU A 59 5.46 4.87 -20.68
CA LEU A 59 4.47 4.13 -21.48
C LEU A 59 3.62 5.02 -22.41
N GLY A 60 3.45 6.29 -22.04
CA GLY A 60 2.62 7.26 -22.76
C GLY A 60 1.14 7.21 -22.43
N TRP A 61 0.39 8.07 -23.11
CA TRP A 61 -1.05 8.29 -22.87
C TRP A 61 -1.96 7.13 -23.28
N VAL A 62 -1.49 6.19 -24.11
CA VAL A 62 -2.28 5.01 -24.48
C VAL A 62 -1.96 3.84 -23.55
N ALA A 63 -0.71 3.36 -23.59
CA ALA A 63 -0.34 2.15 -22.84
C ALA A 63 -0.36 2.38 -21.33
N GLY A 64 0.04 3.56 -20.83
CA GLY A 64 0.06 3.86 -19.40
C GLY A 64 -1.32 3.72 -18.75
N PRO A 65 -2.33 4.51 -19.17
CA PRO A 65 -3.70 4.38 -18.65
C PRO A 65 -4.33 3.00 -18.90
N ALA A 66 -4.06 2.36 -20.04
CA ALA A 66 -4.57 1.01 -20.30
C ALA A 66 -4.04 -0.01 -19.29
N VAL A 67 -2.73 0.04 -18.97
CA VAL A 67 -2.11 -0.83 -17.98
C VAL A 67 -2.62 -0.52 -16.56
N LEU A 68 -2.79 0.76 -16.19
CA LEU A 68 -3.42 1.16 -14.93
C LEU A 68 -4.83 0.53 -14.78
N MET A 69 -5.68 0.66 -15.79
CA MET A 69 -7.03 0.10 -15.76
C MET A 69 -7.00 -1.43 -15.68
N ALA A 70 -6.09 -2.09 -16.40
CA ALA A 70 -5.94 -3.54 -16.36
C ALA A 70 -5.57 -4.03 -14.96
N PHE A 71 -4.54 -3.43 -14.33
CA PHE A 71 -4.17 -3.79 -12.95
C PHE A 71 -5.26 -3.44 -11.93
N SER A 72 -5.95 -2.31 -12.10
CA SER A 72 -7.10 -1.97 -11.25
C SER A 72 -8.21 -3.02 -11.34
N PHE A 73 -8.52 -3.53 -12.54
CA PHE A 73 -9.53 -4.57 -12.73
C PHE A 73 -9.08 -5.91 -12.14
N ILE A 74 -7.82 -6.31 -12.38
CA ILE A 74 -7.24 -7.53 -11.80
C ILE A 74 -7.32 -7.47 -10.27
N THR A 75 -6.89 -6.37 -9.67
CA THR A 75 -6.90 -6.20 -8.22
C THR A 75 -8.32 -6.17 -7.65
N TYR A 76 -9.27 -5.53 -8.34
CA TYR A 76 -10.68 -5.58 -7.94
C TYR A 76 -11.22 -7.01 -7.92
N LEU A 77 -10.96 -7.80 -8.97
CA LEU A 77 -11.40 -9.19 -9.03
C LEU A 77 -10.76 -10.05 -7.94
N THR A 78 -9.43 -9.94 -7.77
CA THR A 78 -8.72 -10.74 -6.76
C THR A 78 -9.14 -10.36 -5.35
N SER A 79 -9.33 -9.06 -5.06
CA SER A 79 -9.86 -8.61 -3.76
C SER A 79 -11.27 -9.12 -3.50
N THR A 80 -12.13 -9.16 -4.52
CA THR A 80 -13.51 -9.70 -4.37
C THR A 80 -13.48 -11.19 -4.03
N PHE A 81 -12.70 -11.99 -4.77
CA PHE A 81 -12.57 -13.42 -4.47
C PHE A 81 -11.97 -13.67 -3.09
N LEU A 82 -11.00 -12.86 -2.67
CA LEU A 82 -10.35 -13.02 -1.39
C LEU A 82 -11.28 -12.64 -0.23
N ALA A 83 -12.05 -11.56 -0.39
CA ALA A 83 -13.06 -11.12 0.57
C ALA A 83 -14.18 -12.15 0.76
N ASP A 84 -14.54 -12.90 -0.29
CA ASP A 84 -15.53 -13.99 -0.21
C ASP A 84 -14.95 -15.26 0.43
N SER A 85 -13.65 -15.51 0.23
CA SER A 85 -12.97 -16.72 0.72
C SER A 85 -12.60 -16.70 2.22
N TYR A 86 -12.87 -15.59 2.94
CA TYR A 86 -12.47 -15.43 4.33
C TYR A 86 -13.08 -16.47 5.29
N ARG A 87 -14.21 -17.07 4.94
CA ARG A 87 -14.90 -18.09 5.75
C ARG A 87 -14.90 -19.43 5.04
N HIS A 88 -14.55 -20.50 5.76
CA HIS A 88 -14.59 -21.88 5.28
C HIS A 88 -15.10 -22.78 6.40
N ASP A 89 -16.06 -23.67 6.11
CA ASP A 89 -16.69 -24.58 7.08
C ASP A 89 -17.17 -23.90 8.37
N GLY A 90 -17.76 -22.70 8.23
CA GLY A 90 -18.26 -21.91 9.35
C GLY A 90 -17.18 -21.22 10.19
N ARG A 91 -15.89 -21.52 9.97
CA ARG A 91 -14.74 -20.88 10.64
C ARG A 91 -14.22 -19.71 9.80
N ARG A 92 -13.90 -18.61 10.46
CA ARG A 92 -13.27 -17.44 9.82
C ARG A 92 -11.75 -17.60 9.84
N ASN A 93 -11.10 -17.26 8.74
CA ASN A 93 -9.66 -17.17 8.58
C ASN A 93 -9.23 -15.70 8.66
N TYR A 94 -8.15 -15.43 9.38
CA TYR A 94 -7.70 -14.05 9.67
C TYR A 94 -6.44 -13.65 8.91
N THR A 95 -5.79 -14.62 8.25
CA THR A 95 -4.61 -14.37 7.44
C THR A 95 -4.80 -15.00 6.07
N TYR A 96 -4.13 -14.43 5.07
CA TYR A 96 -4.12 -15.01 3.72
C TYR A 96 -3.69 -16.49 3.74
N MET A 97 -2.70 -16.84 4.56
CA MET A 97 -2.17 -18.20 4.61
C MET A 97 -3.16 -19.20 5.22
N ASP A 98 -4.00 -18.77 6.14
CA ASP A 98 -5.05 -19.61 6.73
C ASP A 98 -6.19 -19.88 5.74
N VAL A 99 -6.55 -18.88 4.91
CA VAL A 99 -7.50 -19.07 3.80
C VAL A 99 -6.95 -20.09 2.80
N VAL A 100 -5.69 -19.95 2.39
CA VAL A 100 -5.08 -20.92 1.45
C VAL A 100 -5.02 -22.31 2.06
N ARG A 101 -4.66 -22.43 3.35
CA ARG A 101 -4.59 -23.72 4.04
C ARG A 101 -5.95 -24.40 4.15
N SER A 102 -7.01 -23.64 4.43
CA SER A 102 -8.37 -24.17 4.58
C SER A 102 -8.99 -24.59 3.24
N HIS A 103 -8.79 -23.82 2.15
CA HIS A 103 -9.41 -24.13 0.86
C HIS A 103 -8.59 -25.02 -0.07
N LEU A 104 -7.26 -24.87 -0.12
CA LEU A 104 -6.42 -25.55 -1.12
C LEU A 104 -5.61 -26.72 -0.55
N GLY A 105 -5.05 -26.56 0.64
CA GLY A 105 -4.22 -27.58 1.30
C GLY A 105 -2.94 -27.99 0.54
N GLY A 106 -2.14 -28.86 1.17
CA GLY A 106 -0.98 -29.52 0.54
C GLY A 106 0.10 -28.57 0.00
N TYR A 107 0.69 -28.95 -1.15
CA TYR A 107 1.80 -28.23 -1.80
C TYR A 107 1.43 -26.80 -2.23
N LYS A 108 0.15 -26.54 -2.51
CA LYS A 108 -0.32 -25.21 -2.93
C LYS A 108 -0.12 -24.15 -1.84
N VAL A 109 -0.20 -24.54 -0.57
CA VAL A 109 0.09 -23.66 0.58
C VAL A 109 1.54 -23.17 0.53
N GLN A 110 2.49 -24.03 0.17
CA GLN A 110 3.90 -23.65 0.07
C GLN A 110 4.15 -22.68 -1.08
N LEU A 111 3.53 -22.90 -2.24
CA LEU A 111 3.65 -22.00 -3.39
C LEU A 111 3.02 -20.62 -3.11
N CYS A 112 1.81 -20.59 -2.57
CA CYS A 112 1.15 -19.35 -2.17
C CYS A 112 1.90 -18.65 -1.04
N GLY A 113 2.49 -19.40 -0.11
CA GLY A 113 3.38 -18.91 0.92
C GLY A 113 4.60 -18.22 0.34
N LEU A 114 5.30 -18.87 -0.57
CA LEU A 114 6.47 -18.30 -1.24
C LEU A 114 6.12 -17.01 -1.99
N ALA A 115 5.00 -16.99 -2.71
CA ALA A 115 4.54 -15.79 -3.42
C ALA A 115 4.17 -14.65 -2.45
N GLN A 116 3.41 -14.94 -1.38
CA GLN A 116 2.99 -13.95 -0.38
C GLN A 116 4.19 -13.34 0.33
N TYR A 117 5.07 -14.16 0.91
CA TYR A 117 6.22 -13.67 1.65
C TYR A 117 7.23 -12.99 0.74
N GLY A 118 7.43 -13.50 -0.49
CA GLY A 118 8.25 -12.83 -1.50
C GLY A 118 7.73 -11.42 -1.83
N ASN A 119 6.42 -11.27 -2.01
CA ASN A 119 5.79 -9.96 -2.23
C ASN A 119 6.00 -9.02 -1.03
N LEU A 120 5.74 -9.50 0.20
CA LEU A 120 5.90 -8.69 1.42
C LEU A 120 7.34 -8.21 1.63
N VAL A 121 8.34 -9.06 1.33
CA VAL A 121 9.76 -8.67 1.35
C VAL A 121 10.03 -7.60 0.29
N GLY A 122 9.56 -7.79 -0.94
CA GLY A 122 9.70 -6.82 -2.02
C GLY A 122 9.11 -5.45 -1.67
N VAL A 123 7.89 -5.44 -1.12
CA VAL A 123 7.22 -4.21 -0.62
C VAL A 123 8.06 -3.54 0.46
N THR A 124 8.55 -4.30 1.44
CA THR A 124 9.37 -3.73 2.53
C THR A 124 10.64 -3.06 2.00
N ILE A 125 11.32 -3.68 1.04
CA ILE A 125 12.50 -3.12 0.37
C ILE A 125 12.12 -1.82 -0.37
N GLY A 126 11.06 -1.85 -1.18
CA GLY A 126 10.59 -0.71 -1.96
C GLY A 126 10.25 0.51 -1.09
N TYR A 127 9.52 0.30 0.00
CA TYR A 127 9.19 1.35 0.97
C TYR A 127 10.44 1.91 1.66
N THR A 128 11.39 1.05 2.04
CA THR A 128 12.65 1.48 2.69
C THR A 128 13.48 2.37 1.77
N ILE A 129 13.62 1.99 0.51
CA ILE A 129 14.33 2.78 -0.51
C ILE A 129 13.62 4.12 -0.74
N THR A 130 12.29 4.09 -0.89
CA THR A 130 11.48 5.29 -1.17
C THR A 130 11.57 6.31 -0.04
N VAL A 131 11.43 5.88 1.22
CA VAL A 131 11.56 6.77 2.38
C VAL A 131 12.95 7.40 2.43
N SER A 132 13.99 6.60 2.18
CA SER A 132 15.37 7.10 2.15
C SER A 132 15.56 8.17 1.07
N ILE A 133 15.17 7.90 -0.18
CA ILE A 133 15.31 8.84 -1.30
C ILE A 133 14.54 10.14 -1.02
N SER A 134 13.33 10.01 -0.47
CA SER A 134 12.49 11.16 -0.11
C SER A 134 13.16 12.04 0.95
N MET A 135 13.72 11.44 2.00
CA MET A 135 14.43 12.18 3.06
C MET A 135 15.72 12.83 2.55
N VAL A 136 16.46 12.15 1.68
CA VAL A 136 17.64 12.71 1.00
C VAL A 136 17.24 13.93 0.17
N ALA A 137 16.15 13.85 -0.59
CA ALA A 137 15.66 14.98 -1.39
C ALA A 137 15.29 16.20 -0.52
N VAL A 138 14.60 15.99 0.61
CA VAL A 138 14.27 17.06 1.56
C VAL A 138 15.53 17.70 2.14
N LYS A 139 16.48 16.90 2.63
CA LYS A 139 17.74 17.42 3.17
C LYS A 139 18.56 18.17 2.13
N ARG A 140 18.55 17.69 0.88
CA ARG A 140 19.24 18.33 -0.23
C ARG A 140 18.61 19.68 -0.58
N SER A 141 17.28 19.75 -0.60
CA SER A 141 16.55 21.01 -0.77
C SER A 141 16.90 22.03 0.32
N ASN A 142 16.92 21.60 1.59
CA ASN A 142 17.28 22.47 2.70
C ASN A 142 18.75 22.94 2.63
N CYS A 143 19.65 22.08 2.18
CA CYS A 143 21.05 22.42 1.96
C CYS A 143 21.19 23.50 0.87
N PHE A 144 20.56 23.32 -0.30
CA PHE A 144 20.58 24.31 -1.36
C PHE A 144 19.94 25.65 -0.96
N HIS A 145 18.90 25.63 -0.12
CA HIS A 145 18.29 26.84 0.38
C HIS A 145 19.23 27.64 1.29
N LYS A 146 20.08 26.94 2.08
CA LYS A 146 20.97 27.58 3.06
C LYS A 146 22.32 27.98 2.47
N GLU A 147 22.95 27.08 1.72
CA GLU A 147 24.33 27.21 1.24
C GLU A 147 24.37 27.69 -0.24
N GLY A 148 23.21 27.81 -0.89
CA GLY A 148 23.06 28.22 -2.29
C GLY A 148 23.06 27.05 -3.28
N HIS A 149 22.51 27.29 -4.49
CA HIS A 149 22.35 26.25 -5.52
C HIS A 149 23.67 25.68 -6.08
N ASN A 150 24.80 26.34 -5.83
CA ASN A 150 26.12 25.90 -6.27
C ASN A 150 26.89 25.09 -5.21
N ALA A 151 26.30 24.86 -4.03
CA ALA A 151 26.94 24.08 -2.98
C ALA A 151 26.89 22.57 -3.27
N GLU A 152 27.99 21.87 -2.99
CA GLU A 152 28.08 20.41 -3.16
C GLU A 152 27.34 19.69 -2.01
N CYS A 153 26.02 19.58 -2.14
CA CYS A 153 25.17 18.91 -1.15
C CYS A 153 25.09 17.39 -1.43
N SER A 154 26.08 16.63 -0.95
CA SER A 154 26.05 15.15 -0.97
C SER A 154 25.49 14.59 0.34
N ILE A 155 24.41 13.82 0.26
CA ILE A 155 23.73 13.24 1.42
C ILE A 155 23.57 11.74 1.18
N SER A 156 24.00 10.93 2.16
CA SER A 156 23.92 9.47 2.09
C SER A 156 22.52 8.93 2.40
N ASN A 157 22.13 7.85 1.71
CA ASN A 157 20.87 7.14 1.90
C ASN A 157 20.88 6.22 3.14
N TYR A 158 22.03 5.59 3.45
CA TYR A 158 22.13 4.54 4.47
C TYR A 158 21.59 4.94 5.85
N PRO A 159 21.85 6.16 6.37
CA PRO A 159 21.32 6.56 7.68
C PRO A 159 19.78 6.57 7.72
N PHE A 160 19.12 7.02 6.64
CA PHE A 160 17.66 7.09 6.58
C PHE A 160 17.04 5.70 6.46
N MET A 161 17.67 4.78 5.71
CA MET A 161 17.26 3.38 5.66
C MET A 161 17.33 2.73 7.05
N ALA A 162 18.43 2.95 7.79
CA ALA A 162 18.60 2.41 9.14
C ALA A 162 17.58 2.98 10.14
N ILE A 163 17.32 4.29 10.09
CA ILE A 163 16.29 4.93 10.94
C ILE A 163 14.91 4.35 10.64
N PHE A 164 14.54 4.24 9.36
CA PHE A 164 13.24 3.71 8.97
C PHE A 164 13.07 2.24 9.39
N ALA A 165 14.10 1.41 9.21
CA ALA A 165 14.10 0.03 9.69
C ALA A 165 13.94 -0.05 11.22
N GLY A 166 14.61 0.83 11.98
CA GLY A 166 14.44 0.91 13.43
C GLY A 166 13.00 1.24 13.85
N ILE A 167 12.35 2.19 13.18
CA ILE A 167 10.93 2.53 13.41
C ILE A 167 10.04 1.33 13.07
N GLN A 168 10.28 0.63 11.97
CA GLN A 168 9.52 -0.56 11.58
C GLN A 168 9.62 -1.68 12.62
N LEU A 169 10.79 -1.93 13.20
CA LEU A 169 10.98 -2.93 14.26
C LEU A 169 10.20 -2.61 15.53
N ILE A 170 10.06 -1.33 15.86
CA ILE A 170 9.26 -0.87 17.00
C ILE A 170 7.76 -1.04 16.68
N LEU A 171 7.33 -0.59 15.51
CA LEU A 171 5.93 -0.69 15.09
C LEU A 171 5.48 -2.14 14.92
N SER A 172 6.36 -3.05 14.52
CA SER A 172 6.05 -4.49 14.40
C SER A 172 5.76 -5.17 15.74
N GLN A 173 6.07 -4.53 16.87
CA GLN A 173 5.70 -5.05 18.20
C GLN A 173 4.22 -4.82 18.53
N ILE A 174 3.50 -4.00 17.75
CA ILE A 174 2.08 -3.70 17.96
C ILE A 174 1.25 -4.84 17.34
N PRO A 175 0.53 -5.64 18.15
CA PRO A 175 -0.07 -6.89 17.69
C PRO A 175 -1.39 -6.71 16.92
N ASN A 176 -2.01 -5.53 16.94
CA ASN A 176 -3.34 -5.32 16.37
C ASN A 176 -3.39 -4.08 15.45
N PHE A 177 -3.85 -4.28 14.20
CA PHE A 177 -4.02 -3.20 13.21
C PHE A 177 -5.01 -2.13 13.66
N HIS A 178 -5.96 -2.46 14.54
CA HIS A 178 -6.90 -1.48 15.07
C HIS A 178 -6.20 -0.33 15.79
N GLU A 179 -5.14 -0.64 16.57
CA GLU A 179 -4.32 0.34 17.28
C GLU A 179 -3.52 1.24 16.33
N LEU A 180 -3.33 0.82 15.08
CA LEU A 180 -2.64 1.57 14.03
C LEU A 180 -3.60 2.36 13.13
N SER A 181 -4.92 2.27 13.34
CA SER A 181 -5.91 2.92 12.47
C SER A 181 -5.72 4.44 12.40
N TRP A 182 -5.29 5.07 13.49
CA TRP A 182 -5.00 6.51 13.49
C TRP A 182 -3.81 6.88 12.59
N LEU A 183 -2.77 6.02 12.54
CA LEU A 183 -1.62 6.20 11.65
C LEU A 183 -2.06 6.10 10.19
N SER A 184 -2.91 5.13 9.86
CA SER A 184 -3.47 4.98 8.51
C SER A 184 -4.31 6.18 8.09
N ILE A 185 -5.12 6.76 9.00
CA ILE A 185 -5.87 7.99 8.70
C ILE A 185 -4.91 9.15 8.39
N VAL A 186 -3.88 9.35 9.21
CA VAL A 186 -2.87 10.40 8.96
C VAL A 186 -2.16 10.17 7.62
N ALA A 187 -1.75 8.93 7.34
CA ALA A 187 -1.09 8.57 6.09
C ALA A 187 -2.00 8.81 4.87
N ALA A 188 -3.28 8.49 4.95
CA ALA A 188 -4.26 8.78 3.92
C ALA A 188 -4.43 10.29 3.69
N VAL A 189 -4.54 11.10 4.76
CA VAL A 189 -4.62 12.57 4.66
C VAL A 189 -3.37 13.16 4.00
N MET A 190 -2.18 12.75 4.45
CA MET A 190 -0.92 13.18 3.84
C MET A 190 -0.84 12.79 2.37
N SER A 191 -1.40 11.63 2.02
CA SER A 191 -1.45 11.12 0.65
C SER A 191 -2.25 11.97 -0.31
N PHE A 192 -3.44 12.37 0.11
CA PHE A 192 -4.26 13.33 -0.65
C PHE A 192 -3.60 14.71 -0.71
N ALA A 193 -2.95 15.15 0.36
CA ALA A 193 -2.28 16.44 0.40
C ALA A 193 -1.13 16.52 -0.62
N TYR A 194 -0.19 15.55 -0.61
CA TYR A 194 0.93 15.59 -1.55
C TYR A 194 0.46 15.43 -3.01
N SER A 195 -0.55 14.58 -3.25
CA SER A 195 -1.11 14.39 -4.60
C SER A 195 -1.77 15.66 -5.12
N SER A 196 -2.49 16.38 -4.26
CA SER A 196 -3.12 17.66 -4.58
C SER A 196 -2.08 18.74 -4.87
N ILE A 197 -1.00 18.80 -4.10
CA ILE A 197 0.14 19.72 -4.35
C ILE A 197 0.78 19.41 -5.69
N GLY A 198 1.06 18.12 -5.98
CA GLY A 198 1.63 17.69 -7.26
C GLY A 198 0.75 18.07 -8.46
N LEU A 199 -0.57 17.87 -8.33
CA LEU A 199 -1.55 18.26 -9.34
C LEU A 199 -1.58 19.79 -9.54
N ALA A 200 -1.67 20.55 -8.44
CA ALA A 200 -1.73 22.01 -8.48
C ALA A 200 -0.48 22.62 -9.11
N LEU A 201 0.72 22.14 -8.75
CA LEU A 201 1.98 22.58 -9.35
C LEU A 201 2.06 22.23 -10.84
N SER A 202 1.56 21.06 -11.23
CA SER A 202 1.51 20.65 -12.65
C SER A 202 0.59 21.55 -13.47
N ILE A 203 -0.61 21.87 -12.95
CA ILE A 203 -1.55 22.80 -13.59
C ILE A 203 -0.95 24.20 -13.68
N ALA A 204 -0.34 24.69 -12.60
CA ALA A 204 0.29 26.01 -12.58
C ALA A 204 1.41 26.13 -13.62
N LYS A 205 2.20 25.07 -13.80
CA LYS A 205 3.26 25.02 -14.84
C LYS A 205 2.69 25.11 -16.26
N LEU A 206 1.57 24.43 -16.53
CA LEU A 206 0.89 24.48 -17.83
C LEU A 206 0.27 25.86 -18.08
N ALA A 207 -0.40 26.43 -17.09
CA ALA A 207 -1.07 27.73 -17.19
C ALA A 207 -0.08 28.90 -17.29
N GLY A 208 1.08 28.81 -16.63
CA GLY A 208 2.12 29.84 -16.62
C GLY A 208 2.97 29.94 -17.88
N GLY A 209 2.59 29.29 -18.99
CA GLY A 209 3.35 29.29 -20.24
C GLY A 209 4.67 28.52 -20.17
N GLY A 210 4.76 27.53 -19.27
CA GLY A 210 5.97 26.77 -18.98
C GLY A 210 6.43 25.83 -20.10
N GLY A 211 6.89 26.39 -21.21
CA GLY A 211 7.56 25.70 -22.32
C GLY A 211 6.67 24.74 -23.13
N HIS A 212 7.18 24.29 -24.29
CA HIS A 212 6.55 23.21 -25.05
C HIS A 212 6.60 21.92 -24.22
N VAL A 213 5.54 21.64 -23.46
CA VAL A 213 5.37 20.36 -22.77
C VAL A 213 5.05 19.31 -23.83
N GLU A 214 6.07 18.57 -24.26
CA GLU A 214 5.88 17.47 -25.20
C GLU A 214 5.25 16.27 -24.50
N THR A 215 4.02 15.96 -24.86
CA THR A 215 3.38 14.69 -24.50
C THR A 215 3.50 13.68 -25.64
N SER A 216 3.59 12.40 -25.32
CA SER A 216 3.69 11.33 -26.31
C SER A 216 2.60 10.29 -26.13
N LEU A 217 2.01 9.85 -27.24
CA LEU A 217 1.04 8.74 -27.26
C LEU A 217 1.69 7.41 -26.83
N THR A 218 2.95 7.20 -27.22
CA THR A 218 3.69 5.95 -27.03
C THR A 218 4.85 6.06 -26.03
N GLY A 219 4.79 7.08 -25.17
CA GLY A 219 5.78 7.34 -24.13
C GLY A 219 7.12 7.83 -24.69
N THR A 220 8.21 7.52 -23.99
CA THR A 220 9.56 7.93 -24.38
C THR A 220 9.89 7.49 -25.81
N ARG A 221 10.46 8.38 -26.60
CA ARG A 221 10.81 8.12 -28.01
C ARG A 221 12.24 7.62 -28.10
N VAL A 222 12.49 6.66 -28.98
CA VAL A 222 13.86 6.24 -29.31
C VAL A 222 14.52 7.40 -30.04
N GLY A 223 15.66 7.85 -29.56
CA GLY A 223 16.34 9.06 -30.02
C GLY A 223 17.79 9.11 -29.56
N VAL A 224 18.40 10.29 -29.64
CA VAL A 224 19.81 10.49 -29.25
C VAL A 224 20.04 10.14 -27.78
N ASP A 225 19.05 10.41 -26.92
CA ASP A 225 19.14 10.22 -25.47
C ASP A 225 18.56 8.89 -24.97
N THR A 226 17.98 8.04 -25.85
CA THR A 226 17.37 6.77 -25.42
C THR A 226 17.46 5.71 -26.51
N SER A 227 18.16 4.62 -26.19
CA SER A 227 18.29 3.47 -27.10
C SER A 227 17.00 2.62 -27.17
N GLY A 228 16.85 1.82 -28.23
CA GLY A 228 15.70 0.92 -28.37
C GLY A 228 15.60 -0.11 -27.23
N SER A 229 16.74 -0.66 -26.78
CA SER A 229 16.80 -1.59 -25.65
C SER A 229 16.43 -0.93 -24.32
N GLU A 230 16.90 0.30 -24.11
CA GLU A 230 16.58 1.08 -22.91
C GLU A 230 15.10 1.43 -22.84
N LYS A 231 14.49 1.80 -23.98
CA LYS A 231 13.04 2.00 -24.05
C LYS A 231 12.28 0.73 -23.63
N VAL A 232 12.69 -0.44 -24.11
CA VAL A 232 12.05 -1.72 -23.75
C VAL A 232 12.20 -1.99 -22.26
N TRP A 233 13.41 -1.81 -21.71
CA TRP A 233 13.66 -2.00 -20.28
C TRP A 233 12.84 -1.04 -19.41
N ASN A 234 12.82 0.25 -19.75
CA ASN A 234 12.02 1.26 -19.05
C ASN A 234 10.52 0.97 -19.15
N SER A 235 10.07 0.38 -20.27
CA SER A 235 8.66 -0.05 -20.40
C SER A 235 8.33 -1.19 -19.45
N PHE A 236 9.19 -2.20 -19.34
CA PHE A 236 9.00 -3.30 -18.38
C PHE A 236 9.07 -2.81 -16.93
N GLN A 237 10.00 -1.90 -16.62
CA GLN A 237 10.10 -1.28 -15.30
C GLN A 237 8.84 -0.48 -14.97
N ALA A 238 8.32 0.31 -15.92
CA ALA A 238 7.09 1.06 -15.74
C ALA A 238 5.87 0.16 -15.50
N ILE A 239 5.76 -0.97 -16.20
CA ILE A 239 4.71 -1.98 -15.95
C ILE A 239 4.86 -2.58 -14.55
N GLY A 240 6.09 -2.90 -14.13
CA GLY A 240 6.38 -3.40 -12.79
C GLY A 240 6.03 -2.39 -11.69
N ASP A 241 6.37 -1.11 -11.89
CA ASP A 241 6.03 -0.01 -10.97
C ASP A 241 4.51 0.15 -10.82
N ILE A 242 3.77 0.06 -11.93
CA ILE A 242 2.31 0.08 -11.90
C ILE A 242 1.77 -1.14 -11.12
N ALA A 243 2.26 -2.35 -11.42
CA ALA A 243 1.84 -3.57 -10.72
C ALA A 243 2.08 -3.46 -9.21
N PHE A 244 3.23 -2.91 -8.83
CA PHE A 244 3.62 -2.68 -7.44
C PHE A 244 2.69 -1.70 -6.71
N ALA A 245 2.19 -0.66 -7.39
CA ALA A 245 1.22 0.27 -6.82
C ALA A 245 -0.13 -0.37 -6.45
N TYR A 246 -0.47 -1.53 -7.03
CA TYR A 246 -1.73 -2.25 -6.79
C TYR A 246 -1.60 -3.45 -5.83
N ALA A 247 -0.46 -3.62 -5.16
CA ALA A 247 -0.11 -4.82 -4.38
C ALA A 247 -0.81 -4.99 -3.01
N TYR A 248 -1.94 -4.30 -2.75
CA TYR A 248 -2.60 -4.33 -1.43
C TYR A 248 -3.49 -5.56 -1.19
N SER A 249 -3.88 -6.30 -2.24
CA SER A 249 -4.81 -7.43 -2.11
C SER A 249 -4.30 -8.50 -1.15
N THR A 250 -2.99 -8.62 -0.97
CA THR A 250 -2.34 -9.59 -0.08
C THR A 250 -2.51 -9.32 1.40
N VAL A 251 -2.86 -8.09 1.80
CA VAL A 251 -3.13 -7.71 3.20
C VAL A 251 -4.63 -7.50 3.47
N LEU A 252 -5.48 -7.75 2.47
CA LEU A 252 -6.92 -7.48 2.55
C LEU A 252 -7.62 -8.33 3.63
N ILE A 253 -7.24 -9.60 3.76
CA ILE A 253 -7.83 -10.49 4.77
C ILE A 253 -7.49 -9.98 6.16
N GLU A 254 -6.25 -9.56 6.38
CA GLU A 254 -5.78 -9.01 7.65
C GLU A 254 -6.45 -7.67 7.99
N ILE A 255 -6.88 -6.88 6.98
CA ILE A 255 -7.67 -5.66 7.18
C ILE A 255 -9.13 -5.98 7.56
N GLN A 256 -9.69 -7.07 7.02
CA GLN A 256 -11.06 -7.54 7.28
C GLN A 256 -11.18 -8.36 8.58
N ALA A 257 -10.07 -8.97 9.01
CA ALA A 257 -9.89 -9.80 10.19
C ALA A 257 -10.13 -9.05 11.51
#